data_AF-A0AAJ4AMC5-F1
#
_entry.id   AF-A0AAJ4AMC5-F1
#
_cell.length_a   1.000
_cell.length_b   1.000
_cell.length_c   1.000
_cell.angle_alpha   90.00
_cell.angle_beta   90.00
_cell.angle_gamma   90.00
#
_symmetry.space_group_name_H-M   'P 1'
#
loop_
_entity.id
_entity.type
_entity.pdbx_description
1 polymer ?
#
loop_
_entity_poly.entity_id
_entity_poly.type
_entity_poly.pdbx_seq_one_letter_code
_entity_poly.pdbx_strand_id
1 'polypeptide(L)' 'MYYLFDWKVKLGTALSCILFIACCISFIIAWRSPEPVDAMSAVTKYFHYRWFAVFLFGFVSMSSATYSVYQKRLHPL' A
#
# COMPACT_ATOMS: atom_id res chain seq x y z
N MET A 1 5.04 -32.73 3.04
CA MET A 1 5.62 -32.25 1.77
C MET A 1 5.99 -30.79 1.94
N TYR A 2 7.29 -30.47 1.94
CA TYR A 2 7.80 -29.10 1.88
C TYR A 2 7.49 -28.51 0.49
N TYR A 3 6.24 -28.09 0.28
CA TYR A 3 5.84 -27.38 -0.93
C TYR A 3 6.45 -25.98 -0.86
N LEU A 4 7.71 -25.92 -1.29
CA LEU A 4 8.51 -24.75 -1.55
C LEU A 4 7.62 -23.62 -2.07
N PHE A 5 7.40 -22.61 -1.22
CA PHE A 5 6.86 -21.31 -1.59
C PHE A 5 5.55 -21.30 -2.37
N ASP A 6 4.47 -20.98 -1.66
CA ASP A 6 3.27 -20.43 -2.28
C ASP A 6 3.63 -19.06 -2.91
N TRP A 7 4.08 -19.09 -4.18
CA TRP A 7 4.55 -17.91 -4.94
C TRP A 7 3.53 -16.77 -4.88
N LYS A 8 2.24 -17.09 -4.78
CA LYS A 8 1.13 -16.15 -4.60
C LYS A 8 1.22 -15.36 -3.29
N VAL A 9 1.49 -16.03 -2.16
CA VAL A 9 1.65 -15.38 -0.85
C VAL A 9 2.93 -14.54 -0.87
N LYS A 10 4.02 -15.06 -1.45
CA LYS A 10 5.27 -14.30 -1.56
C LYS A 10 5.13 -13.05 -2.44
N LEU A 11 4.41 -13.15 -3.57
CA LEU A 11 4.05 -12.01 -4.43
C LEU A 11 3.19 -11.00 -3.69
N GLY A 12 2.16 -11.48 -2.97
CA GLY A 12 1.27 -10.62 -2.17
C GLY A 12 2.04 -9.86 -1.09
N THR A 13 2.94 -10.53 -0.37
CA THR A 13 3.81 -9.89 0.62
C THR A 13 4.78 -8.91 -0.03
N ALA A 14 5.43 -9.27 -1.14
CA ALA A 14 6.33 -8.37 -1.86
C ALA A 14 5.61 -7.10 -2.38
N LEU A 15 4.42 -7.27 -2.97
CA LEU A 15 3.56 -6.17 -3.40
C LEU A 15 3.14 -5.29 -2.22
N SER A 16 2.80 -5.89 -1.08
CA SER A 16 2.46 -5.16 0.14
C SER A 16 3.65 -4.33 0.64
N CYS A 17 4.87 -4.86 0.62
CA CYS A 17 6.08 -4.10 0.96
C CYS A 17 6.31 -2.93 -0.01
N ILE A 18 6.15 -3.13 -1.31
CA ILE A 18 6.29 -2.06 -2.32
C ILE A 18 5.22 -0.97 -2.10
N LEU A 19 3.97 -1.37 -1.87
CA LEU A 19 2.87 -0.46 -1.55
C LEU A 19 3.13 0.34 -0.27
N PHE A 20 3.72 -0.29 0.75
CA PHE A 20 4.11 0.38 1.98
C PHE A 20 5.18 1.45 1.74
N ILE A 21 6.23 1.12 0.99
CA ILE A 21 7.28 2.09 0.62
C ILE A 21 6.70 3.23 -0.21
N ALA A 22 5.86 2.94 -1.20
CA ALA A 22 5.19 3.95 -2.02
C ALA A 22 4.28 4.86 -1.17
N CYS A 23 3.60 4.29 -0.17
CA CYS A 23 2.77 5.01 0.78
C CYS A 23 3.62 5.97 1.64
N CYS A 24 4.75 5.51 2.19
CA CYS A 24 5.68 6.36 2.94
C CYS A 24 6.25 7.51 2.10
N ILE A 25 6.68 7.23 0.86
CA ILE A 25 7.19 8.26 -0.05
C ILE A 25 6.10 9.29 -0.36
N SER A 26 4.89 8.83 -0.69
CA SER A 26 3.76 9.71 -0.99
C SER A 26 3.36 10.57 0.23
N PHE A 27 3.42 10.00 1.44
CA PHE A 27 3.22 10.74 2.68
C PHE A 27 4.26 11.84 2.88
N ILE A 28 5.54 11.53 2.71
CA ILE A 28 6.63 12.50 2.86
C ILE A 28 6.46 13.65 1.85
N ILE A 29 6.12 13.35 0.60
CA ILE A 29 5.89 14.38 -0.43
C ILE A 29 4.69 15.26 -0.04
N ALA A 30 3.58 14.65 0.38
CA ALA A 30 2.40 15.39 0.82
C ALA A 30 2.67 16.24 2.08
N TRP A 31 3.43 15.71 3.04
CA TRP A 31 3.75 16.36 4.30
C TRP A 31 4.74 17.52 4.16
N ARG A 32 5.74 17.36 3.29
CA ARG A 32 6.76 18.40 3.02
C ARG A 32 6.29 19.47 2.04
N SER A 33 5.08 19.32 1.48
CA SER A 33 4.54 20.29 0.53
C SER A 33 4.29 21.65 1.22
N PRO A 34 4.86 22.75 0.71
CA PRO A 34 4.69 24.08 1.29
C PRO A 34 3.20 24.47 1.35
N GLU A 35 2.88 25.44 2.21
CA GLU A 35 1.52 25.98 2.27
C GLU A 35 1.12 26.54 0.90
N PRO A 36 -0.09 26.19 0.41
CA PRO A 36 -0.48 26.56 -0.94
C PRO A 36 -0.66 28.08 -1.02
N VAL A 37 0.22 28.72 -1.79
CA VAL A 37 0.19 30.17 -2.04
C VAL A 37 -0.76 30.50 -3.21
N ASP A 38 -0.98 29.54 -4.11
CA ASP A 38 -1.81 29.66 -5.32
C ASP A 38 -2.82 28.51 -5.43
N ALA A 39 -3.94 28.75 -6.13
CA ALA A 39 -4.99 27.75 -6.34
C ALA A 39 -4.46 26.46 -6.99
N MET A 40 -3.50 26.58 -7.92
CA MET A 40 -2.87 25.42 -8.57
C MET A 40 -1.97 24.62 -7.61
N SER A 41 -1.37 25.28 -6.61
CA SER A 41 -0.59 24.63 -5.56
C SER A 41 -1.50 23.86 -4.59
N ALA A 42 -2.67 24.40 -4.27
CA ALA A 42 -3.69 23.71 -3.46
C ALA A 42 -4.20 22.44 -4.15
N VAL A 43 -4.49 22.50 -5.45
CA VAL A 43 -4.90 21.33 -6.25
C VAL A 43 -3.80 20.27 -6.25
N THR A 44 -2.55 20.68 -6.51
CA THR A 44 -1.40 19.78 -6.49
C THR A 44 -1.25 19.09 -5.14
N LYS A 45 -1.37 19.82 -4.02
CA LYS A 45 -1.31 19.26 -2.67
C LYS A 45 -2.43 18.25 -2.42
N TYR A 46 -3.66 18.57 -2.84
CA TYR A 46 -4.78 17.63 -2.76
C TYR A 46 -4.56 16.35 -3.56
N PHE A 47 -4.03 16.46 -4.78
CA PHE A 47 -3.69 15.29 -5.60
C PHE A 47 -2.66 14.38 -4.90
N HIS A 48 -1.63 14.94 -4.27
CA HIS A 48 -0.66 14.15 -3.51
C HIS A 48 -1.30 13.39 -2.34
N TYR A 49 -2.17 14.05 -1.56
CA TYR A 49 -2.92 13.40 -0.48
C TYR A 49 -3.87 12.32 -1.01
N ARG A 50 -4.48 12.52 -2.18
CA ARG A 50 -5.33 11.52 -2.83
C ARG A 50 -4.54 10.27 -3.22
N TRP A 51 -3.35 10.45 -3.80
CA TRP A 51 -2.48 9.34 -4.16
C TRP A 51 -1.98 8.60 -2.91
N PHE A 52 -1.62 9.32 -1.85
CA PHE A 52 -1.32 8.70 -0.55
C PHE A 52 -2.47 7.82 -0.05
N ALA A 53 -3.71 8.31 -0.08
CA ALA A 53 -4.87 7.53 0.33
C ALA A 53 -5.04 6.26 -0.53
N VAL A 54 -4.86 6.36 -1.86
CA VAL A 54 -4.93 5.19 -2.76
C VAL A 54 -3.88 4.14 -2.40
N PHE A 55 -2.63 4.55 -2.16
CA PHE A 55 -1.58 3.61 -1.76
C PHE A 55 -1.82 3.00 -0.37
N LEU A 56 -2.35 3.77 0.57
CA LEU A 56 -2.72 3.28 1.91
C LEU A 56 -3.84 2.23 1.83
N PHE A 57 -4.92 2.53 1.12
CA PHE A 57 -6.02 1.57 0.90
C PHE A 57 -5.54 0.33 0.14
N GLY A 58 -4.71 0.51 -0.88
CA GLY A 58 -4.09 -0.59 -1.62
C GLY A 58 -3.23 -1.49 -0.73
N PHE A 59 -2.41 -0.90 0.15
CA PHE A 59 -1.59 -1.62 1.12
C PHE A 59 -2.45 -2.44 2.08
N VAL A 60 -3.47 -1.83 2.69
CA VAL A 60 -4.36 -2.51 3.65
C VAL A 60 -5.11 -3.64 2.96
N SER A 61 -5.68 -3.39 1.78
CA SER A 61 -6.42 -4.39 1.01
C SER A 61 -5.54 -5.57 0.60
N MET A 62 -4.33 -5.30 0.07
CA MET A 62 -3.40 -6.35 -0.36
C MET A 62 -2.88 -7.17 0.82
N SER A 63 -2.56 -6.51 1.93
CA SER A 63 -2.11 -7.19 3.16
C SER A 63 -3.22 -8.07 3.74
N SER A 64 -4.46 -7.56 3.81
CA SER A 64 -5.62 -8.31 4.28
C SER A 64 -5.94 -9.52 3.38
N ALA A 65 -5.90 -9.33 2.05
CA ALA A 65 -6.11 -10.43 1.12
C ALA A 65 -5.03 -11.50 1.24
N THR A 66 -3.76 -11.09 1.36
CA THR A 66 -2.62 -12.00 1.54
C THR A 66 -2.76 -12.77 2.86
N TYR A 67 -3.15 -12.10 3.94
CA TYR A 67 -3.40 -12.74 5.25
C TYR A 67 -4.57 -13.73 5.21
N SER A 68 -5.68 -13.38 4.55
CA SER A 68 -6.83 -14.28 4.41
C SER A 68 -6.46 -15.56 3.65
N VAL A 69 -5.69 -15.43 2.56
CA VAL A 69 -5.17 -16.58 1.83
C VAL A 69 -4.25 -17.43 2.71
N TYR A 70 -3.37 -16.79 3.48
CA TYR A 70 -2.48 -17.48 4.40
C TYR A 70 -3.24 -18.21 5.52
N GLN A 71 -4.26 -17.60 6.12
CA GLN A 71 -5.09 -18.23 7.15
C GLN A 71 -5.88 -19.43 6.63
N LYS A 72 -6.50 -19.33 5.45
CA LYS A 72 -7.22 -20.47 4.82
C LYS A 72 -6.31 -21.67 4.55
N ARG A 73 -5.01 -21.44 4.39
CA ARG A 73 -4.00 -22.50 4.23
C ARG A 73 -3.56 -23.10 5.55
N LEU A 74 -3.43 -22.29 6.60
CA LEU A 74 -3.07 -22.75 7.95
C LEU A 74 -4.20 -23.51 8.65
N HIS A 75 -5.46 -23.14 8.39
CA HIS A 75 -6.65 -23.79 8.93
C HIS A 75 -7.51 -24.37 7.81
N PRO A 76 -7.10 -25.51 7.21
CA PRO A 76 -7.93 -26.25 6.26
C PRO A 76 -8.97 -27.05 7.05
N LEU A 77 -10.11 -26.43 7.37
CA LEU A 77 -11.32 -27.14 7.80
C LEU A 77 -12.23 -27.33 6.58
#